data_AF-A0AAD6RFA6-F1
#
_entry.id   AF-A0AAD6RFA6-F1
#
_cell.length_a   1.000
_cell.length_b   1.000
_cell.length_c   1.000
_cell.angle_alpha   90.00
_cell.angle_beta   90.00
_cell.angle_gamma   90.00
#
_symmetry.space_group_name_H-M   'P 1'
#
loop_
_entity.id
_entity.type
_entity.pdbx_description
1 polymer ?
#
loop_
_entity_poly.entity_id
_entity_poly.type
_entity_poly.pdbx_seq_one_letter_code
_entity_poly.pdbx_strand_id
1 'polypeptide(L)'
;MQCLKEFLCIFSFYFFEYLEIDGFLQDCSTEDPLYDQLEKAMSDAENSRREAFEEAVRRAKAEKYAFEATRKAKASENLYTEESKRRKEVEEELAKEKEELERINRECDEVMEELRIAEDQKSLLERQIKESDQMVRELEQKIISAVGLLQNYKKERDELQKERDNALKEVEELRRSQTEASGTHMSQFFSEFSVSEIEEATQHFDPSLKIGEGGYGSIYKGVLRQTQVAVKMLHSNSLQGPAEFQQEVDVLSKMRHPNLITLIGACPEACTLIYEYLPNGSLEDRLSCRDNSPPLSWQTRIRIAAELCSVLIFLHSSKQHSIVHGDLKPANILLDENFVTKLSDFGICRLLHHEEGSSNNTAMRRTDPKGTFSYMDPEFLSTGELTPKSDVYSFGIILLRLLTARQPLGITKEVQCALDKGNLKILLDPLAGDWPFVQAEQLAHLALRCCEMSRKNRPDLLSEVWRVLEPMKASCGGSSFFQLGSDKHFQPPPYFICPIFQEVMQDPHVAADGYTYEAEALKGWLDSGHDTSPMTNLKLAHRDLIPNHALRSAIQEWLQQQ
;
A
#
# COMPACT_ATOMS: atom_id res chain seq x y z
N MET A 1 71.12 -62.01 -57.29
CA MET A 1 71.57 -63.39 -57.58
C MET A 1 70.91 -64.04 -58.80
N GLN A 2 69.94 -63.41 -59.49
CA GLN A 2 69.39 -63.93 -60.75
C GLN A 2 70.19 -63.44 -61.99
N CYS A 3 70.72 -62.21 -62.00
CA CYS A 3 71.50 -61.68 -63.15
C CYS A 3 72.95 -62.18 -63.26
N LEU A 4 73.50 -62.83 -62.22
CA LEU A 4 74.87 -63.41 -62.29
C LEU A 4 74.90 -64.81 -62.93
N LYS A 5 73.74 -65.44 -63.12
CA LYS A 5 73.62 -66.74 -63.80
C LYS A 5 73.51 -66.61 -65.33
N GLU A 6 73.04 -65.48 -65.83
CA GLU A 6 72.92 -65.23 -67.29
C GLU A 6 74.24 -64.73 -67.92
N PHE A 7 75.13 -64.11 -67.12
CA PHE A 7 76.45 -63.67 -67.61
C PHE A 7 77.47 -64.81 -67.79
N LEU A 8 77.28 -65.95 -67.11
CA LEU A 8 78.17 -67.12 -67.20
C LEU A 8 77.76 -68.14 -68.28
N CYS A 9 76.56 -68.03 -68.86
CA CYS A 9 76.14 -68.88 -69.99
C CYS A 9 76.60 -68.37 -71.36
N ILE A 10 76.88 -67.06 -71.49
CA ILE A 10 77.30 -66.46 -72.77
C ILE A 10 78.83 -66.56 -72.97
N PHE A 11 79.61 -66.69 -71.90
CA PHE A 11 81.07 -66.83 -71.97
C PHE A 11 81.57 -68.25 -72.28
N SER A 12 80.71 -69.28 -72.28
CA SER A 12 81.09 -70.68 -72.50
C SER A 12 80.89 -71.18 -73.94
N PHE A 13 80.32 -70.37 -74.84
CA PHE A 13 79.98 -70.81 -76.21
C PHE A 13 80.94 -70.34 -77.30
N TYR A 14 81.98 -69.55 -76.95
CA TYR A 14 82.96 -69.02 -77.90
C TYR A 14 84.39 -69.55 -77.72
N PHE A 15 84.60 -70.61 -76.92
CA PHE A 15 85.95 -71.11 -76.62
C PHE A 15 86.28 -72.53 -77.15
N PHE A 16 85.47 -73.14 -78.02
CA PHE A 16 85.71 -74.53 -78.45
C PHE A 16 85.21 -74.84 -79.87
N GLU A 17 85.73 -74.13 -80.86
CA GLU A 17 85.68 -74.43 -82.31
C GLU A 17 86.51 -73.29 -82.95
N TYR A 18 87.78 -73.43 -83.31
CA TYR A 18 88.31 -74.34 -84.30
C TYR A 18 89.83 -74.44 -84.09
N LEU A 19 90.29 -75.63 -83.75
CA LEU A 19 91.68 -76.04 -83.63
C LEU A 19 91.83 -77.21 -84.61
N GLU A 20 91.89 -76.93 -85.91
CA GLU A 20 92.34 -77.85 -86.97
C GLU A 20 92.26 -77.10 -88.31
N ILE A 21 93.41 -76.63 -88.80
CA ILE A 21 93.94 -76.75 -90.17
C ILE A 21 95.30 -76.05 -90.10
N ASP A 22 96.30 -76.84 -89.70
CA ASP A 22 97.72 -76.53 -89.82
C ASP A 22 98.31 -77.72 -90.59
N GLY A 23 98.81 -77.51 -91.81
CA GLY A 23 99.38 -78.62 -92.59
C GLY A 23 99.56 -78.44 -94.10
N PHE A 24 100.72 -77.88 -94.46
CA PHE A 24 101.58 -78.26 -95.62
C PHE A 24 101.34 -77.70 -97.04
N LEU A 25 102.13 -76.69 -97.41
CA LEU A 25 103.22 -76.66 -98.44
C LEU A 25 103.54 -75.19 -98.74
N GLN A 26 104.47 -74.52 -98.04
CA GLN A 26 105.95 -74.54 -98.15
C GLN A 26 106.53 -74.16 -99.54
N ASP A 27 107.30 -73.07 -99.50
CA ASP A 27 108.28 -72.48 -100.44
C ASP A 27 107.81 -71.74 -101.71
N CYS A 28 107.67 -70.40 -101.63
CA CYS A 28 108.75 -69.46 -102.01
C CYS A 28 108.33 -67.97 -101.82
N SER A 29 109.01 -67.28 -100.90
CA SER A 29 109.34 -65.84 -100.88
C SER A 29 108.29 -64.75 -101.21
N THR A 30 107.87 -64.09 -100.11
CA THR A 30 107.81 -62.63 -99.85
C THR A 30 106.89 -61.69 -100.65
N GLU A 31 106.14 -60.93 -99.84
CA GLU A 31 105.30 -59.74 -100.11
C GLU A 31 103.89 -60.03 -100.66
N ASP A 32 102.91 -60.21 -99.76
CA ASP A 32 101.50 -60.03 -100.13
C ASP A 32 100.69 -59.39 -98.96
N PRO A 33 99.93 -58.32 -99.22
CA PRO A 33 99.51 -57.27 -98.28
C PRO A 33 98.36 -57.67 -97.34
N LEU A 34 98.05 -58.97 -97.25
CA LEU A 34 96.92 -59.49 -96.48
C LEU A 34 97.25 -59.69 -95.00
N TYR A 35 98.50 -59.99 -94.66
CA TYR A 35 98.92 -60.22 -93.26
C TYR A 35 99.04 -58.89 -92.48
N ASP A 36 99.63 -57.86 -93.09
CA ASP A 36 99.69 -56.50 -92.53
C ASP A 36 98.30 -55.85 -92.38
N GLN A 37 97.38 -56.15 -93.31
CA GLN A 37 95.99 -55.70 -93.20
C GLN A 37 95.25 -56.38 -92.04
N LEU A 38 95.51 -57.66 -91.78
CA LEU A 38 94.91 -58.38 -90.66
C LEU A 38 95.46 -57.88 -89.32
N GLU A 39 96.78 -57.69 -89.19
CA GLU A 39 97.41 -57.20 -87.96
C GLU A 39 96.97 -55.75 -87.64
N LYS A 40 96.87 -54.90 -88.67
CA LYS A 40 96.28 -53.56 -88.55
C LYS A 40 94.82 -53.59 -88.14
N ALA A 41 94.01 -54.47 -88.72
CA ALA A 41 92.59 -54.59 -88.38
C ALA A 41 92.38 -55.10 -86.95
N MET A 42 93.22 -56.03 -86.47
CA MET A 42 93.18 -56.50 -85.09
C MET A 42 93.59 -55.40 -84.09
N SER A 43 94.63 -54.63 -84.39
CA SER A 43 95.04 -53.48 -83.58
C SER A 43 93.96 -52.38 -83.54
N ASP A 44 93.35 -52.06 -84.68
CA ASP A 44 92.26 -51.08 -84.79
C ASP A 44 91.00 -51.56 -84.03
N ALA A 45 90.67 -52.85 -84.12
CA ALA A 45 89.59 -53.45 -83.35
C ALA A 45 89.87 -53.44 -81.83
N GLU A 46 91.11 -53.69 -81.42
CA GLU A 46 91.51 -53.65 -80.01
C GLU A 46 91.53 -52.22 -79.43
N ASN A 47 92.01 -51.24 -80.21
CA ASN A 47 91.93 -49.83 -79.84
C ASN A 47 90.47 -49.35 -79.78
N SER A 48 89.64 -49.70 -80.77
CA SER A 48 88.20 -49.39 -80.76
C SER A 48 87.48 -50.02 -79.56
N ARG A 49 87.87 -51.24 -79.17
CA ARG A 49 87.37 -51.93 -77.98
C ARG A 49 87.77 -51.20 -76.69
N ARG A 50 89.01 -50.69 -76.61
CA ARG A 50 89.50 -49.91 -75.46
C ARG A 50 88.76 -48.57 -75.36
N GLU A 51 88.60 -47.85 -76.47
CA GLU A 51 87.85 -46.59 -76.53
C GLU A 51 86.38 -46.77 -76.17
N ALA A 52 85.74 -47.84 -76.66
CA ALA A 52 84.37 -48.18 -76.31
C ALA A 52 84.22 -48.51 -74.81
N PHE A 53 85.20 -49.20 -74.22
CA PHE A 53 85.22 -49.47 -72.78
C PHE A 53 85.41 -48.19 -71.95
N GLU A 54 86.34 -47.31 -72.33
CA GLU A 54 86.56 -46.03 -71.66
C GLU A 54 85.35 -45.10 -71.76
N GLU A 55 84.67 -45.08 -72.91
CA GLU A 55 83.42 -44.35 -73.12
C GLU A 55 82.27 -44.94 -72.29
N ALA A 56 82.18 -46.28 -72.18
CA ALA A 56 81.21 -46.94 -71.30
C ALA A 56 81.45 -46.58 -69.82
N VAL A 57 82.71 -46.54 -69.37
CA VAL A 57 83.07 -46.09 -68.02
C VAL A 57 82.72 -44.62 -67.81
N ARG A 58 82.97 -43.75 -68.79
CA ARG A 58 82.57 -42.33 -68.75
C ARG A 58 81.05 -42.16 -68.65
N ARG A 59 80.28 -42.92 -69.44
CA ARG A 59 78.81 -42.92 -69.38
C ARG A 59 78.29 -43.41 -68.05
N ALA A 60 78.80 -44.54 -67.55
CA ALA A 60 78.42 -45.05 -66.23
C ALA A 60 78.72 -44.05 -65.10
N LYS A 61 79.84 -43.32 -65.19
CA LYS A 61 80.19 -42.26 -64.24
C LYS A 61 79.26 -41.05 -64.37
N ALA A 62 78.93 -40.63 -65.59
CA ALA A 62 77.99 -39.54 -65.85
C ALA A 62 76.56 -39.89 -65.38
N GLU A 63 76.11 -41.12 -65.62
CA GLU A 63 74.81 -41.65 -65.14
C GLU A 63 74.75 -41.66 -63.61
N LYS A 64 75.83 -42.08 -62.94
CA LYS A 64 75.92 -42.02 -61.47
C LYS A 64 75.80 -40.59 -60.95
N TYR A 65 76.51 -39.64 -61.54
CA TYR A 65 76.40 -38.23 -61.14
C TYR A 65 75.03 -37.64 -61.43
N ALA A 66 74.43 -37.96 -62.57
CA ALA A 66 73.08 -37.54 -62.93
C ALA A 66 72.07 -38.09 -61.91
N PHE A 67 72.16 -39.37 -61.56
CA PHE A 67 71.29 -40.00 -60.55
C PHE A 67 71.45 -39.36 -59.17
N GLU A 68 72.69 -39.10 -58.72
CA GLU A 68 72.94 -38.42 -57.45
C GLU A 68 72.41 -36.98 -57.45
N ALA A 69 72.54 -36.26 -58.57
CA ALA A 69 72.00 -34.91 -58.74
C ALA A 69 70.46 -34.91 -58.70
N THR A 70 69.81 -35.83 -59.43
CA THR A 70 68.34 -35.99 -59.39
C THR A 70 67.85 -36.35 -58.00
N ARG A 71 68.56 -37.23 -57.28
CA ARG A 71 68.21 -37.59 -55.90
C ARG A 71 68.31 -36.39 -54.96
N LYS A 72 69.38 -35.58 -55.08
CA LYS A 72 69.55 -34.35 -54.30
C LYS A 72 68.47 -33.31 -54.64
N ALA A 73 68.16 -33.12 -55.92
CA ALA A 73 67.11 -32.20 -56.37
C ALA A 73 65.74 -32.60 -55.82
N LYS A 74 65.40 -33.90 -55.86
CA LYS A 74 64.15 -34.42 -55.30
C LYS A 74 64.09 -34.29 -53.78
N ALA A 75 65.21 -34.50 -53.08
CA ALA A 75 65.28 -34.28 -51.64
C ALA A 75 65.08 -32.80 -51.28
N SER A 76 65.70 -31.87 -52.02
CA SER A 76 65.50 -30.43 -51.81
C SER A 76 64.07 -29.97 -52.15
N GLU A 77 63.46 -30.54 -53.19
CA GLU A 77 62.07 -30.25 -53.56
C GLU A 77 61.11 -30.69 -52.44
N ASN A 78 61.28 -31.90 -51.91
CA ASN A 78 60.49 -32.38 -50.78
C ASN A 78 60.65 -31.48 -49.54
N LEU A 79 61.89 -31.10 -49.19
CA LEU A 79 62.13 -30.18 -48.07
C LEU A 79 61.48 -28.81 -48.29
N TYR A 80 61.55 -28.27 -49.52
CA TYR A 80 60.88 -27.02 -49.86
C TYR A 80 59.36 -27.13 -49.74
N THR A 81 58.75 -28.22 -50.19
CA THR A 81 57.30 -28.43 -50.06
C THR A 81 56.86 -28.55 -48.60
N GLU A 82 57.65 -29.22 -47.75
CA GLU A 82 57.34 -29.36 -46.33
C GLU A 82 57.47 -28.03 -45.58
N GLU A 83 58.53 -27.27 -45.85
CA GLU A 83 58.72 -25.91 -45.32
C GLU A 83 57.60 -24.97 -45.78
N SER A 84 57.20 -25.02 -47.06
CA SER A 84 56.09 -24.22 -47.56
C SER A 84 54.76 -24.59 -46.88
N LYS A 85 54.55 -25.87 -46.56
CA LYS A 85 53.35 -26.32 -45.83
C LYS A 85 53.35 -25.80 -44.40
N ARG A 86 54.48 -25.93 -43.68
CA ARG A 86 54.63 -25.42 -42.31
C ARG A 86 54.44 -23.91 -42.23
N ARG A 87 54.99 -23.15 -43.20
CA ARG A 87 54.78 -21.70 -43.29
C ARG A 87 53.31 -21.35 -43.44
N LYS A 88 52.59 -22.07 -44.30
CA LYS A 88 51.16 -21.87 -44.50
C LYS A 88 50.36 -22.15 -43.22
N GLU A 89 50.68 -23.24 -42.52
CA GLU A 89 50.04 -23.57 -41.23
C GLU A 89 50.27 -22.46 -40.18
N VAL A 90 51.51 -21.96 -40.06
CA VAL A 90 51.83 -20.85 -39.15
C VAL A 90 51.15 -19.54 -39.55
N GLU A 91 51.08 -19.22 -40.84
CA GLU A 91 50.37 -18.03 -41.34
C GLU A 91 48.88 -18.10 -41.05
N GLU A 92 48.26 -19.28 -41.19
CA GLU A 92 46.85 -19.50 -40.86
C GLU A 92 46.59 -19.38 -39.35
N GLU A 93 47.47 -19.88 -38.48
CA GLU A 93 47.33 -19.68 -37.03
C GLU A 93 47.55 -18.23 -36.62
N LEU A 94 48.57 -17.57 -37.18
CA LEU A 94 48.83 -16.14 -36.92
C LEU A 94 47.64 -15.27 -37.35
N ALA A 95 46.96 -15.62 -38.46
CA ALA A 95 45.76 -14.93 -38.89
C ALA A 95 44.62 -15.06 -37.87
N LYS A 96 44.39 -16.26 -37.33
CA LYS A 96 43.39 -16.50 -36.29
C LYS A 96 43.70 -15.74 -34.99
N GLU A 97 44.95 -15.76 -34.54
CA GLU A 97 45.37 -15.01 -33.35
C GLU A 97 45.18 -13.49 -33.54
N LYS A 98 45.47 -12.96 -34.73
CA LYS A 98 45.22 -11.54 -35.04
C LYS A 98 43.75 -11.18 -34.99
N GLU A 99 42.87 -12.01 -35.56
CA GLU A 99 41.42 -11.78 -35.50
C GLU A 99 40.90 -11.82 -34.06
N GLU A 100 41.41 -12.74 -33.24
CA GLU A 100 41.08 -12.82 -31.82
C GLU A 100 41.59 -11.60 -31.04
N LEU A 101 42.82 -11.15 -31.30
CA LEU A 101 43.38 -9.95 -30.68
C LEU A 101 42.57 -8.70 -31.05
N GLU A 102 42.18 -8.56 -32.31
CA GLU A 102 41.32 -7.45 -32.75
C GLU A 102 39.93 -7.50 -32.10
N ARG A 103 39.37 -8.70 -31.89
CA ARG A 103 38.10 -8.86 -31.18
C ARG A 103 38.22 -8.41 -29.73
N ILE A 104 39.24 -8.88 -29.02
CA ILE A 104 39.51 -8.48 -27.63
C ILE A 104 39.76 -6.97 -27.54
N ASN A 105 40.48 -6.39 -28.50
CA ASN A 105 40.75 -4.95 -28.49
C ASN A 105 39.47 -4.13 -28.64
N ARG A 106 38.53 -4.54 -29.50
CA ARG A 106 37.21 -3.90 -29.63
C ARG A 106 36.40 -4.01 -28.33
N GLU A 107 36.38 -5.18 -27.70
CA GLU A 107 35.71 -5.37 -26.40
C GLU A 107 36.33 -4.50 -25.31
N CYS A 108 37.66 -4.38 -25.26
CA CYS A 108 38.36 -3.49 -24.35
C CYS A 108 37.99 -2.01 -24.57
N ASP A 109 37.91 -1.57 -25.82
CA ASP A 109 37.52 -0.19 -26.16
C ASP A 109 36.07 0.12 -25.73
N GLU A 110 35.14 -0.83 -25.93
CA GLU A 110 33.75 -0.72 -25.47
C GLU A 110 33.66 -0.59 -23.95
N VAL A 111 34.36 -1.46 -23.21
CA VAL A 111 34.38 -1.44 -21.74
C VAL A 111 35.01 -0.14 -21.19
N MET A 112 36.04 0.39 -21.85
CA MET A 112 36.65 1.67 -21.46
C MET A 112 35.68 2.84 -21.62
N GLU A 113 34.88 2.85 -22.68
CA GLU A 113 33.87 3.90 -22.89
C GLU A 113 32.74 3.80 -21.86
N GLU A 114 32.25 2.59 -21.57
CA GLU A 114 31.25 2.37 -20.51
C GLU A 114 31.77 2.81 -19.14
N LEU A 115 33.03 2.51 -18.82
CA LEU A 115 33.66 2.95 -17.58
C LEU A 115 33.72 4.48 -17.50
N ARG A 116 34.09 5.16 -18.59
CA ARG A 116 34.11 6.64 -18.63
C ARG A 116 32.72 7.23 -18.37
N ILE A 117 31.68 6.68 -18.99
CA ILE A 117 30.29 7.13 -18.78
C ILE A 117 29.88 6.92 -17.32
N ALA A 118 30.24 5.77 -16.72
CA ALA A 118 29.95 5.47 -15.33
C ALA A 118 30.68 6.42 -14.36
N GLU A 119 31.93 6.77 -14.63
CA GLU A 119 32.71 7.74 -13.85
C GLU A 119 32.10 9.14 -13.90
N ASP A 120 31.67 9.60 -15.08
CA ASP A 120 30.99 10.88 -15.25
C ASP A 120 29.66 10.92 -14.47
N GLN A 121 28.86 9.85 -14.55
CA GLN A 121 27.63 9.72 -13.77
C GLN A 121 27.89 9.72 -12.26
N LYS A 122 28.93 9.01 -11.80
CA LYS A 122 29.34 9.02 -10.40
C LYS A 122 29.70 10.42 -9.93
N SER A 123 30.48 11.17 -10.71
CA SER A 123 30.87 12.55 -10.36
C SER A 123 29.66 13.48 -10.26
N LEU A 124 28.65 13.29 -11.11
CA LEU A 124 27.40 14.04 -11.08
C LEU A 124 26.61 13.76 -9.80
N LEU A 125 26.48 12.49 -9.43
CA LEU A 125 25.79 12.07 -8.21
C LEU A 125 26.49 12.57 -6.95
N GLU A 126 27.83 12.51 -6.91
CA GLU A 126 28.62 13.05 -5.79
C GLU A 126 28.40 14.55 -5.59
N ARG A 127 28.27 15.31 -6.69
CA ARG A 127 27.92 16.74 -6.62
C ARG A 127 26.51 16.97 -6.09
N GLN A 128 25.53 16.21 -6.55
CA GLN A 128 24.14 16.31 -6.06
C GLN A 128 24.03 15.98 -4.57
N ILE A 129 24.74 14.94 -4.10
CA ILE A 129 24.80 14.58 -2.68
C ILE A 129 25.38 15.75 -1.87
N LYS A 130 26.47 16.37 -2.34
CA LYS A 130 27.09 17.51 -1.66
C LYS A 130 26.17 18.73 -1.60
N GLU A 131 25.41 19.00 -2.66
CA GLU A 131 24.39 20.06 -2.69
C GLU A 131 23.25 19.77 -1.71
N SER A 132 22.77 18.52 -1.66
CA SER A 132 21.75 18.08 -0.70
C SER A 132 22.23 18.20 0.75
N ASP A 133 23.43 17.74 1.06
CA ASP A 133 24.02 17.82 2.41
C ASP A 133 24.16 19.27 2.88
N GLN A 134 24.47 20.19 1.96
CA GLN A 134 24.52 21.61 2.27
C GLN A 134 23.13 22.16 2.62
N MET A 135 22.11 21.79 1.85
CA MET A 135 20.73 22.18 2.14
C MET A 135 20.23 21.63 3.48
N VAL A 136 20.58 20.38 3.82
CA VAL A 136 20.25 19.78 5.12
C VAL A 136 20.85 20.59 6.27
N ARG A 137 22.15 20.93 6.20
CA ARG A 137 22.80 21.76 7.23
C ARG A 137 22.14 23.13 7.40
N GLU A 138 21.71 23.75 6.30
CA GLU A 138 21.00 25.03 6.36
C GLU A 138 19.63 24.91 7.02
N LEU A 139 18.89 23.82 6.76
CA LEU A 139 17.62 23.53 7.40
C LEU A 139 17.80 23.23 8.89
N GLU A 140 18.80 22.45 9.27
CA GLU A 140 19.15 22.18 10.67
C GLU A 140 19.40 23.48 11.44
N GLN A 141 20.18 24.40 10.86
CA GLN A 141 20.46 25.69 11.50
C GLN A 141 19.18 26.54 11.66
N LYS A 142 18.26 26.50 10.69
CA LYS A 142 16.96 27.17 10.78
C LYS A 142 16.08 26.55 11.87
N ILE A 143 16.09 25.22 12.01
CA ILE A 143 15.37 24.51 13.07
C ILE A 143 15.91 24.93 14.44
N ILE A 144 17.23 24.95 14.64
CA ILE A 144 17.83 25.37 15.91
C ILE A 144 17.40 26.82 16.26
N SER A 145 17.42 27.72 15.28
CA SER A 145 16.97 29.11 15.46
C SER A 145 15.49 29.20 15.84
N ALA A 146 14.62 28.47 15.12
CA ALA A 146 13.19 28.42 15.40
C ALA A 146 12.87 27.84 16.78
N VAL A 147 13.59 26.78 17.20
CA VAL A 147 13.46 26.19 18.54
C VAL A 147 13.86 27.21 19.61
N GLY A 148 14.93 27.98 19.39
CA GLY A 148 15.31 29.07 20.29
C GLY A 148 14.24 30.15 20.44
N LEU A 149 13.62 30.57 19.33
CA LEU A 149 12.49 31.51 19.35
C LEU A 149 11.29 30.95 20.12
N LEU A 150 10.94 29.67 19.89
CA LEU A 150 9.84 29.01 20.60
C LEU A 150 10.09 28.91 22.11
N GLN A 151 11.33 28.69 22.54
CA GLN A 151 11.69 28.71 23.97
C GLN A 151 11.48 30.11 24.58
N ASN A 152 11.83 31.17 23.86
CA ASN A 152 11.58 32.54 24.30
C ASN A 152 10.08 32.83 24.42
N TYR A 153 9.29 32.49 23.39
CA TYR A 153 7.83 32.66 23.43
C TYR A 153 7.17 31.84 24.54
N LYS A 154 7.68 30.62 24.79
CA LYS A 154 7.20 29.80 25.90
C LYS A 154 7.43 30.49 27.25
N LYS A 155 8.62 31.07 27.45
CA LYS A 155 8.94 31.81 28.67
C LYS A 155 8.04 33.03 28.84
N GLU A 156 7.84 33.82 27.79
CA GLU A 156 6.95 35.00 27.80
C GLU A 156 5.50 34.59 28.10
N ARG A 157 5.02 33.51 27.48
CA ARG A 157 3.70 32.95 27.79
C ARG A 157 3.58 32.53 29.25
N ASP A 158 4.57 31.83 29.80
CA ASP A 158 4.55 31.38 31.19
C ASP A 158 4.57 32.58 32.18
N GLU A 159 5.24 33.67 31.81
CA GLU A 159 5.19 34.95 32.55
C GLU A 159 3.80 35.59 32.49
N LEU A 160 3.21 35.72 31.30
CA LEU A 160 1.85 36.23 31.11
C LEU A 160 0.78 35.37 31.79
N GLN A 161 0.96 34.04 31.80
CA GLN A 161 0.08 33.11 32.50
C GLN A 161 0.10 33.39 34.01
N LYS A 162 1.29 33.63 34.57
CA LYS A 162 1.45 33.98 35.99
C LYS A 162 0.79 35.33 36.30
N GLU A 163 0.90 36.32 35.41
CA GLU A 163 0.20 37.60 35.55
C GLU A 163 -1.32 37.43 35.50
N ARG A 164 -1.83 36.64 34.54
CA ARG A 164 -3.25 36.29 34.43
C ARG A 164 -3.77 35.62 35.70
N ASP A 165 -3.04 34.65 36.24
CA ASP A 165 -3.45 33.91 37.43
C ASP A 165 -3.48 34.81 38.67
N ASN A 166 -2.57 35.79 38.75
CA ASN A 166 -2.62 36.82 39.79
C ASN A 166 -3.82 37.75 39.60
N ALA A 167 -4.09 38.20 38.38
CA ALA A 167 -5.26 39.04 38.07
C ALA A 167 -6.58 38.29 38.32
N LEU A 168 -6.65 37.00 38.00
CA LEU A 168 -7.81 36.16 38.29
C LEU A 168 -8.04 36.02 39.79
N LYS A 169 -6.98 35.82 40.60
CA LYS A 169 -7.12 35.83 42.06
C LYS A 169 -7.67 37.15 42.59
N GLU A 170 -7.21 38.28 42.07
CA GLU A 170 -7.77 39.60 42.42
C GLU A 170 -9.24 39.73 41.99
N VAL A 171 -9.60 39.24 40.80
CA VAL A 171 -10.99 39.23 40.31
C VAL A 171 -11.87 38.28 41.11
N GLU A 172 -11.37 37.14 41.56
CA GLU A 172 -12.09 36.18 42.41
C GLU A 172 -12.36 36.79 43.80
N GLU A 173 -11.40 37.51 44.36
CA GLU A 173 -11.56 38.28 45.61
C GLU A 173 -12.59 39.42 45.45
N LEU A 174 -12.62 40.07 44.29
CA LEU A 174 -13.63 41.08 43.93
C LEU A 174 -15.02 40.49 43.62
N ARG A 175 -15.09 39.27 43.07
CA ARG A 175 -16.35 38.54 42.82
C ARG A 175 -16.97 38.01 44.10
N ARG A 176 -16.15 37.55 45.05
CA ARG A 176 -16.59 37.15 46.39
C ARG A 176 -17.24 38.32 47.17
N SER A 177 -16.98 39.56 46.77
CA SER A 177 -17.65 40.77 47.28
C SER A 177 -18.81 41.29 46.41
N GLN A 178 -19.08 40.69 45.23
CA GLN A 178 -20.16 41.09 44.30
C GLN A 178 -21.14 39.96 43.94
N THR A 179 -21.17 38.84 44.68
CA THR A 179 -22.14 37.76 44.39
C THR A 179 -23.54 38.07 44.95
N GLU A 180 -24.12 39.19 44.54
CA GLU A 180 -25.56 39.47 44.50
C GLU A 180 -25.88 40.25 43.21
N ALA A 181 -25.80 39.59 42.05
CA ALA A 181 -26.67 39.90 40.90
C ALA A 181 -26.33 39.08 39.64
N SER A 182 -27.33 38.31 39.20
CA SER A 182 -27.68 38.01 37.81
C SER A 182 -26.82 37.02 37.02
N GLY A 183 -27.24 35.74 37.05
CA GLY A 183 -26.91 34.74 36.04
C GLY A 183 -28.06 34.60 35.04
N THR A 184 -27.77 34.85 33.76
CA THR A 184 -28.65 34.47 32.64
C THR A 184 -28.03 33.28 31.94
N HIS A 185 -28.41 32.07 32.36
CA HIS A 185 -27.86 30.81 31.87
C HIS A 185 -28.67 30.33 30.65
N MET A 186 -28.08 30.46 29.45
CA MET A 186 -28.57 29.74 28.27
C MET A 186 -28.24 28.25 28.47
N SER A 187 -29.26 27.38 28.36
CA SER A 187 -29.16 25.93 28.57
C SER A 187 -28.03 25.31 27.74
N GLN A 188 -26.91 24.99 28.40
CA GLN A 188 -25.84 24.15 27.85
C GLN A 188 -26.21 22.68 28.07
N PHE A 189 -26.21 21.88 26.99
CA PHE A 189 -26.46 20.44 27.03
C PHE A 189 -25.21 19.60 27.35
N PHE A 190 -24.11 20.25 27.77
CA PHE A 190 -22.85 19.59 28.13
C PHE A 190 -22.34 20.15 29.46
N SER A 191 -21.64 19.34 30.25
CA SER A 191 -21.11 19.73 31.55
C SER A 191 -19.65 20.17 31.45
N GLU A 192 -19.26 21.20 32.20
CA GLU A 192 -17.85 21.50 32.44
C GLU A 192 -17.34 20.68 33.62
N PHE A 193 -16.15 20.08 33.46
CA PHE A 193 -15.49 19.24 34.46
C PHE A 193 -14.14 19.83 34.85
N SER A 194 -13.78 19.66 36.13
CA SER A 194 -12.48 20.08 36.64
C SER A 194 -11.36 19.10 36.27
N VAL A 195 -10.10 19.57 36.23
CA VAL A 195 -8.94 18.69 35.98
C VAL A 195 -8.87 17.56 37.01
N SER A 196 -9.17 17.84 38.28
CA SER A 196 -9.19 16.85 39.36
C SER A 196 -10.21 15.73 39.11
N GLU A 197 -11.40 16.04 38.61
CA GLU A 197 -12.41 15.02 38.27
C GLU A 197 -11.95 14.12 37.12
N ILE A 198 -11.25 14.70 36.14
CA ILE A 198 -10.70 13.94 34.99
C ILE A 198 -9.54 13.04 35.43
N GLU A 199 -8.66 13.53 36.29
CA GLU A 199 -7.58 12.74 36.88
C GLU A 199 -8.13 11.56 37.69
N GLU A 200 -9.13 11.80 38.56
CA GLU A 200 -9.76 10.74 39.33
C GLU A 200 -10.46 9.71 38.42
N ALA A 201 -11.23 10.18 37.43
CA ALA A 201 -11.96 9.32 36.50
C ALA A 201 -11.04 8.41 35.67
N THR A 202 -9.81 8.84 35.41
CA THR A 202 -8.81 8.12 34.62
C THR A 202 -7.70 7.46 35.46
N GLN A 203 -7.84 7.43 36.79
CA GLN A 203 -6.84 6.90 37.72
C GLN A 203 -5.45 7.52 37.51
N HIS A 204 -5.40 8.85 37.41
CA HIS A 204 -4.20 9.63 37.08
C HIS A 204 -3.59 9.24 35.72
N PHE A 205 -4.46 9.08 34.71
CA PHE A 205 -4.09 8.70 33.34
C PHE A 205 -3.31 7.39 33.27
N ASP A 206 -3.76 6.38 34.02
CA ASP A 206 -3.13 5.06 34.05
C ASP A 206 -2.97 4.51 32.61
N PRO A 207 -1.75 4.13 32.19
CA PRO A 207 -1.51 3.61 30.84
C PRO A 207 -2.37 2.40 30.46
N SER A 208 -2.82 1.60 31.42
CA SER A 208 -3.71 0.44 31.20
C SER A 208 -5.13 0.84 30.79
N LEU A 209 -5.55 2.08 31.09
CA LEU A 209 -6.83 2.63 30.69
C LEU A 209 -6.76 3.36 29.34
N LYS A 210 -5.58 3.45 28.73
CA LYS A 210 -5.41 4.08 27.41
C LYS A 210 -6.03 3.20 26.33
N ILE A 211 -7.06 3.71 25.67
CA ILE A 211 -7.79 3.01 24.60
C ILE A 211 -7.41 3.48 23.20
N GLY A 212 -6.75 4.63 23.07
CA GLY A 212 -6.30 5.15 21.78
C GLY A 212 -5.21 6.22 21.89
N GLU A 213 -4.41 6.33 20.86
CA GLU A 213 -3.39 7.37 20.68
C GLU A 213 -3.27 7.70 19.20
N GLY A 214 -3.21 8.99 18.86
CA GLY A 214 -3.06 9.45 17.48
C GLY A 214 -2.66 10.91 17.41
N GLY A 215 -2.59 11.45 16.18
CA GLY A 215 -2.18 12.85 15.95
C GLY A 215 -3.02 13.90 16.67
N TYR A 216 -4.24 13.53 17.08
CA TYR A 216 -5.19 14.40 17.78
C TYR A 216 -5.09 14.33 19.30
N GLY A 217 -4.37 13.36 19.88
CA GLY A 217 -4.35 13.19 21.33
C GLY A 217 -4.27 11.75 21.83
N SER A 218 -4.40 11.61 23.15
CA SER A 218 -4.56 10.33 23.83
C SER A 218 -5.99 10.19 24.35
N ILE A 219 -6.54 8.98 24.25
CA ILE A 219 -7.89 8.66 24.69
C ILE A 219 -7.80 7.62 25.81
N TYR A 220 -8.44 7.93 26.94
CA TYR A 220 -8.49 7.07 28.12
C TYR A 220 -9.93 6.65 28.39
N LYS A 221 -10.11 5.39 28.81
CA LYS A 221 -11.35 4.94 29.44
C LYS A 221 -11.38 5.47 30.86
N GLY A 222 -12.53 5.96 31.30
CA GLY A 222 -12.72 6.43 32.66
C GLY A 222 -14.12 6.16 33.20
N VAL A 223 -14.30 6.43 34.48
CA VAL A 223 -15.61 6.42 35.15
C VAL A 223 -15.82 7.76 35.81
N LEU A 224 -16.75 8.54 35.25
CA LEU A 224 -17.06 9.88 35.72
C LEU A 224 -18.48 9.90 36.27
N ARG A 225 -18.66 10.20 37.55
CA ARG A 225 -19.98 10.20 38.23
C ARG A 225 -20.79 8.92 37.94
N GLN A 226 -20.14 7.76 38.13
CA GLN A 226 -20.70 6.41 37.86
C GLN A 226 -21.04 6.11 36.39
N THR A 227 -20.69 6.99 35.45
CA THR A 227 -20.88 6.78 34.01
C THR A 227 -19.56 6.39 33.37
N GLN A 228 -19.55 5.34 32.53
CA GLN A 228 -18.37 5.02 31.72
C GLN A 228 -18.19 6.05 30.62
N VAL A 229 -16.98 6.59 30.50
CA VAL A 229 -16.66 7.67 29.56
C VAL A 229 -15.37 7.40 28.79
N ALA A 230 -15.25 8.02 27.63
CA ALA A 230 -14.00 8.14 26.90
C ALA A 230 -13.49 9.59 27.04
N VAL A 231 -12.29 9.73 27.61
CA VAL A 231 -11.63 10.99 27.89
C VAL A 231 -10.57 11.23 26.81
N LYS A 232 -10.86 12.13 25.86
CA LYS A 232 -9.94 12.54 24.78
C LYS A 232 -9.16 13.76 25.26
N MET A 233 -7.88 13.56 25.56
CA MET A 233 -6.94 14.63 25.86
C MET A 233 -6.24 15.08 24.59
N LEU A 234 -6.44 16.32 24.18
CA LEU A 234 -5.77 16.89 23.02
C LEU A 234 -4.33 17.27 23.39
N HIS A 235 -3.38 17.06 22.48
CA HIS A 235 -1.99 17.43 22.74
C HIS A 235 -1.85 18.95 22.87
N SER A 236 -1.59 19.44 24.08
CA SER A 236 -1.39 20.86 24.41
C SER A 236 -0.20 21.51 23.68
N ASN A 237 0.75 20.70 23.19
CA ASN A 237 1.90 21.16 22.41
C ASN A 237 1.62 21.27 20.90
N SER A 238 0.44 20.89 20.42
CA SER A 238 0.07 21.05 19.02
C SER A 238 -0.47 22.47 18.76
N LEU A 239 0.02 23.14 17.71
CA LEU A 239 -0.48 24.47 17.29
C LEU A 239 -1.98 24.47 16.94
N GLN A 240 -2.58 23.28 16.78
CA GLN A 240 -3.95 23.09 16.29
C GLN A 240 -4.93 22.62 17.39
N GLY A 241 -4.43 22.07 18.51
CA GLY A 241 -5.24 21.45 19.57
C GLY A 241 -6.33 22.37 20.16
N PRO A 242 -6.05 23.63 20.55
CA PRO A 242 -7.08 24.52 21.09
C PRO A 242 -8.18 24.90 20.10
N ALA A 243 -7.83 25.06 18.81
CA ALA A 243 -8.81 25.37 17.78
C ALA A 243 -9.71 24.16 17.47
N GLU A 244 -9.14 22.96 17.42
CA GLU A 244 -9.91 21.70 17.27
C GLU A 244 -10.80 21.43 18.47
N PHE A 245 -10.29 21.66 19.68
CA PHE A 245 -11.08 21.59 20.92
C PHE A 245 -12.33 22.45 20.83
N GLN A 246 -12.14 23.74 20.57
CA GLN A 246 -13.25 24.70 20.53
C GLN A 246 -14.24 24.33 19.42
N GLN A 247 -13.75 23.90 18.26
CA GLN A 247 -14.59 23.44 17.15
C GLN A 247 -15.43 22.21 17.52
N GLU A 248 -14.87 21.20 18.20
CA GLU A 248 -15.63 20.03 18.67
C GLU A 248 -16.70 20.44 19.68
N VAL A 249 -16.35 21.26 20.67
CA VAL A 249 -17.30 21.77 21.67
C VAL A 249 -18.44 22.54 20.99
N ASP A 250 -18.12 23.47 20.10
CA ASP A 250 -19.11 24.36 19.47
C ASP A 250 -20.12 23.63 18.60
N VAL A 251 -19.69 22.53 17.97
CA VAL A 251 -20.53 21.70 17.09
C VAL A 251 -21.31 20.67 17.91
N LEU A 252 -20.63 19.85 18.70
CA LEU A 252 -21.27 18.73 19.39
C LEU A 252 -22.13 19.15 20.58
N SER A 253 -21.91 20.34 21.16
CA SER A 253 -22.80 20.88 22.20
C SER A 253 -24.20 21.25 21.69
N LYS A 254 -24.36 21.46 20.38
CA LYS A 254 -25.60 21.96 19.75
C LYS A 254 -26.32 20.90 18.93
N MET A 255 -25.78 19.68 18.87
CA MET A 255 -26.27 18.63 17.97
C MET A 255 -26.53 17.33 18.71
N ARG A 256 -27.66 16.69 18.39
CA ARG A 256 -28.02 15.36 18.86
C ARG A 256 -28.57 14.56 17.68
N HIS A 257 -28.01 13.39 17.44
CA HIS A 257 -28.48 12.43 16.45
C HIS A 257 -28.11 11.02 16.92
N PRO A 258 -28.93 9.98 16.71
CA PRO A 258 -28.64 8.63 17.19
C PRO A 258 -27.28 8.10 16.75
N ASN A 259 -26.85 8.43 15.52
CA ASN A 259 -25.58 8.02 14.93
C ASN A 259 -24.46 9.07 15.01
N LEU A 260 -24.58 10.04 15.91
CA LEU A 260 -23.54 11.02 16.22
C LEU A 260 -23.03 10.74 17.64
N ILE A 261 -21.71 10.87 17.85
CA ILE A 261 -21.14 10.69 19.18
C ILE A 261 -21.66 11.75 20.16
N THR A 262 -21.99 11.30 21.37
CA THR A 262 -22.49 12.16 22.44
C THR A 262 -21.32 12.79 23.19
N LEU A 263 -21.14 14.11 23.05
CA LEU A 263 -20.34 14.90 23.98
C LEU A 263 -21.10 15.01 25.32
N ILE A 264 -20.52 14.45 26.37
CA ILE A 264 -21.02 14.51 27.76
C ILE A 264 -20.57 15.82 28.40
N GLY A 265 -19.32 16.20 28.15
CA GLY A 265 -18.76 17.43 28.67
C GLY A 265 -17.35 17.72 28.21
N ALA A 266 -16.77 18.77 28.77
CA ALA A 266 -15.41 19.21 28.46
C ALA A 266 -14.70 19.73 29.70
N CYS A 267 -13.37 19.68 29.69
CA CYS A 267 -12.51 20.38 30.63
C CYS A 267 -11.65 21.37 29.83
N PRO A 268 -12.05 22.65 29.74
CA PRO A 268 -11.34 23.66 28.96
C PRO A 268 -9.89 23.88 29.44
N GLU A 269 -9.66 23.84 30.75
CA GLU A 269 -8.34 24.04 31.36
C GLU A 269 -7.31 23.03 30.83
N ALA A 270 -7.72 21.77 30.66
CA ALA A 270 -6.89 20.69 30.13
C ALA A 270 -7.13 20.38 28.64
N CYS A 271 -7.90 21.22 27.92
CA CYS A 271 -8.33 20.96 26.53
C CYS A 271 -8.82 19.51 26.31
N THR A 272 -9.64 19.01 27.24
CA THR A 272 -10.06 17.61 27.29
C THR A 272 -11.55 17.47 27.01
N LEU A 273 -11.92 16.47 26.22
CA LEU A 273 -13.29 16.19 25.81
C LEU A 273 -13.75 14.87 26.40
N ILE A 274 -14.99 14.83 26.89
CA ILE A 274 -15.58 13.69 27.58
C ILE A 274 -16.75 13.18 26.73
N TYR A 275 -16.59 11.98 26.20
CA TYR A 275 -17.55 11.31 25.33
C TYR A 275 -18.18 10.10 26.00
N GLU A 276 -19.32 9.65 25.46
CA GLU A 276 -19.83 8.31 25.73
C GLU A 276 -18.77 7.24 25.40
N TYR A 277 -18.61 6.25 26.28
CA TYR A 277 -17.71 5.13 26.02
C TYR A 277 -18.37 4.10 25.11
N LEU A 278 -17.67 3.69 24.04
CA LEU A 278 -18.17 2.79 23.01
C LEU A 278 -17.29 1.53 22.96
N PRO A 279 -17.76 0.38 23.50
CA PRO A 279 -16.89 -0.76 23.79
C PRO A 279 -16.46 -1.57 22.56
N ASN A 280 -17.15 -1.44 21.42
CA ASN A 280 -16.77 -2.13 20.19
C ASN A 280 -15.73 -1.38 19.34
N GLY A 281 -15.18 -0.27 19.86
CA GLY A 281 -14.09 0.48 19.23
C GLY A 281 -14.51 1.11 17.89
N SER A 282 -13.52 1.31 17.02
CA SER A 282 -13.75 1.90 15.70
C SER A 282 -14.11 0.86 14.63
N LEU A 283 -14.74 1.31 13.55
CA LEU A 283 -14.98 0.47 12.37
C LEU A 283 -13.66 -0.03 11.75
N GLU A 284 -12.57 0.73 11.87
CA GLU A 284 -11.23 0.27 11.47
C GLU A 284 -10.78 -0.97 12.25
N ASP A 285 -10.93 -0.94 13.58
CA ASP A 285 -10.59 -2.06 14.45
C ASP A 285 -11.43 -3.31 14.09
N ARG A 286 -12.71 -3.10 13.77
CA ARG A 286 -13.63 -4.20 13.41
C ARG A 286 -13.40 -4.75 12.00
N LEU A 287 -13.06 -3.92 11.02
CA LEU A 287 -12.72 -4.39 9.67
C LEU A 287 -11.38 -5.13 9.64
N SER A 288 -10.45 -4.75 10.51
CA SER A 288 -9.15 -5.44 10.68
C SER A 288 -9.20 -6.64 11.62
N CYS A 289 -10.36 -6.94 12.23
CA CYS A 289 -10.52 -7.96 13.27
C CYS A 289 -9.46 -7.84 14.39
N ARG A 290 -9.14 -6.60 14.76
CA ARG A 290 -8.14 -6.28 15.79
C ARG A 290 -8.48 -7.00 17.09
N ASP A 291 -7.44 -7.44 17.80
CA ASP A 291 -7.54 -8.19 19.07
C ASP A 291 -8.39 -9.46 18.96
N ASN A 292 -8.37 -10.10 17.78
CA ASN A 292 -9.19 -11.28 17.44
C ASN A 292 -10.71 -11.03 17.58
N SER A 293 -11.14 -9.80 17.36
CA SER A 293 -12.55 -9.45 17.42
C SER A 293 -13.35 -10.15 16.30
N PRO A 294 -14.60 -10.59 16.55
CA PRO A 294 -15.40 -11.26 15.53
C PRO A 294 -15.62 -10.38 14.29
N PRO A 295 -15.61 -10.94 13.07
CA PRO A 295 -15.86 -10.16 11.88
C PRO A 295 -17.30 -9.62 11.85
N LEU A 296 -17.47 -8.44 11.26
CA LEU A 296 -18.81 -7.87 11.06
C LEU A 296 -19.53 -8.60 9.91
N SER A 297 -20.74 -9.09 10.18
CA SER A 297 -21.61 -9.67 9.16
C SER A 297 -22.01 -8.64 8.10
N TRP A 298 -22.33 -9.09 6.89
CA TRP A 298 -22.78 -8.22 5.81
C TRP A 298 -24.02 -7.38 6.19
N GLN A 299 -24.95 -7.94 6.98
CA GLN A 299 -26.13 -7.23 7.48
C GLN A 299 -25.72 -6.05 8.38
N THR A 300 -24.76 -6.29 9.26
CA THR A 300 -24.22 -5.25 10.15
C THR A 300 -23.53 -4.17 9.34
N ARG A 301 -22.79 -4.54 8.29
CA ARG A 301 -22.14 -3.59 7.38
C ARG A 301 -23.13 -2.73 6.59
N ILE A 302 -24.24 -3.31 6.10
CA ILE A 302 -25.33 -2.54 5.48
C ILE A 302 -25.98 -1.58 6.47
N ARG A 303 -26.22 -2.03 7.71
CA ARG A 303 -26.75 -1.17 8.76
C ARG A 303 -25.82 0.01 9.04
N ILE A 304 -24.51 -0.24 9.16
CA ILE A 304 -23.48 0.79 9.34
C ILE A 304 -23.50 1.79 8.18
N ALA A 305 -23.57 1.32 6.94
CA ALA A 305 -23.65 2.18 5.75
C ALA A 305 -24.88 3.10 5.77
N ALA A 306 -26.05 2.55 6.09
CA ALA A 306 -27.30 3.30 6.18
C ALA A 306 -27.26 4.34 7.32
N GLU A 307 -26.80 3.95 8.50
CA GLU A 307 -26.71 4.86 9.65
C GLU A 307 -25.71 6.00 9.43
N LEU A 308 -24.58 5.71 8.79
CA LEU A 308 -23.63 6.75 8.38
C LEU A 308 -24.25 7.70 7.35
N CYS A 309 -25.02 7.18 6.38
CA CYS A 309 -25.77 8.01 5.45
C CYS A 309 -26.78 8.93 6.18
N SER A 310 -27.49 8.41 7.19
CA SER A 310 -28.45 9.18 7.99
C SER A 310 -27.81 10.37 8.69
N VAL A 311 -26.68 10.17 9.39
CA VAL A 311 -26.00 11.27 10.09
C VAL A 311 -25.40 12.29 9.11
N LEU A 312 -24.93 11.86 7.94
CA LEU A 312 -24.43 12.79 6.92
C LEU A 312 -25.55 13.64 6.33
N ILE A 313 -26.72 13.05 6.05
CA ILE A 313 -27.91 13.81 5.64
C ILE A 313 -28.26 14.85 6.71
N PHE A 314 -28.26 14.46 7.99
CA PHE A 314 -28.52 15.37 9.10
C PHE A 314 -27.51 16.54 9.16
N LEU A 315 -26.20 16.25 9.05
CA LEU A 315 -25.14 17.26 9.06
C LEU A 315 -25.24 18.23 7.88
N HIS A 316 -25.54 17.71 6.69
CA HIS A 316 -25.60 18.49 5.44
C HIS A 316 -26.91 19.28 5.30
N SER A 317 -27.99 18.85 5.96
CA SER A 317 -29.32 19.46 5.85
C SER A 317 -29.65 20.48 6.96
N SER A 318 -28.69 20.80 7.83
CA SER A 318 -28.91 21.73 8.95
C SER A 318 -29.25 23.14 8.43
N LYS A 319 -30.44 23.63 8.78
CA LYS A 319 -31.09 24.83 8.20
C LYS A 319 -30.32 26.14 8.34
N GLN A 320 -29.43 26.26 9.32
CA GLN A 320 -28.63 27.46 9.53
C GLN A 320 -27.26 27.37 8.86
N HIS A 321 -26.62 26.21 8.95
CA HIS A 321 -25.26 25.97 8.45
C HIS A 321 -25.11 24.50 8.10
N SER A 322 -24.78 24.18 6.84
CA SER A 322 -24.36 22.83 6.49
C SER A 322 -23.01 22.53 7.15
N ILE A 323 -22.90 21.39 7.80
CA ILE A 323 -21.65 20.96 8.46
C ILE A 323 -21.01 19.88 7.60
N VAL A 324 -19.82 20.16 7.09
CA VAL A 324 -19.00 19.16 6.39
C VAL A 324 -18.02 18.56 7.39
N HIS A 325 -18.03 17.24 7.53
CA HIS A 325 -17.16 16.53 8.45
C HIS A 325 -15.69 16.66 8.04
N GLY A 326 -15.38 16.42 6.76
CA GLY A 326 -14.06 16.67 6.16
C GLY A 326 -12.99 15.60 6.43
N ASP A 327 -13.13 14.78 7.46
CA ASP A 327 -12.24 13.62 7.74
C ASP A 327 -13.01 12.33 8.03
N LEU A 328 -13.94 11.98 7.12
CA LEU A 328 -14.64 10.71 7.21
C LEU A 328 -13.70 9.54 6.88
N LYS A 329 -13.54 8.65 7.85
CA LYS A 329 -12.77 7.41 7.73
C LYS A 329 -13.27 6.38 8.75
N PRO A 330 -13.02 5.08 8.55
CA PRO A 330 -13.47 4.05 9.50
C PRO A 330 -12.92 4.21 10.92
N ALA A 331 -11.75 4.82 11.12
CA ALA A 331 -11.23 5.13 12.45
C ALA A 331 -12.09 6.15 13.22
N ASN A 332 -12.86 7.00 12.53
CA ASN A 332 -13.73 8.03 13.11
C ASN A 332 -15.19 7.57 13.25
N ILE A 333 -15.49 6.33 12.90
CA ILE A 333 -16.81 5.70 13.05
C ILE A 333 -16.72 4.70 14.20
N LEU A 334 -17.27 5.05 15.35
CA LEU A 334 -17.26 4.20 16.54
C LEU A 334 -18.53 3.34 16.61
N LEU A 335 -18.46 2.26 17.38
CA LEU A 335 -19.53 1.28 17.50
C LEU A 335 -19.90 1.05 18.96
N ASP A 336 -21.17 1.20 19.28
CA ASP A 336 -21.71 0.88 20.60
C ASP A 336 -21.80 -0.65 20.84
N GLU A 337 -22.32 -1.05 21.99
CA GLU A 337 -22.53 -2.46 22.39
C GLU A 337 -23.33 -3.28 21.36
N ASN A 338 -24.25 -2.64 20.63
CA ASN A 338 -25.14 -3.26 19.65
C ASN A 338 -24.65 -3.09 18.20
N PHE A 339 -23.42 -2.60 18.00
CA PHE A 339 -22.89 -2.19 16.70
C PHE A 339 -23.76 -1.13 16.00
N VAL A 340 -24.35 -0.23 16.76
CA VAL A 340 -24.90 1.03 16.25
C VAL A 340 -23.73 1.99 16.06
N THR A 341 -23.70 2.63 14.90
CA THR A 341 -22.64 3.57 14.54
C THR A 341 -22.76 4.89 15.27
N LYS A 342 -21.61 5.47 15.61
CA LYS A 342 -21.45 6.80 16.17
C LYS A 342 -20.33 7.52 15.41
N LEU A 343 -20.69 8.50 14.59
CA LEU A 343 -19.71 9.35 13.93
C LEU A 343 -19.05 10.29 14.95
N SER A 344 -17.73 10.35 14.93
CA SER A 344 -16.90 11.10 15.88
C SER A 344 -15.82 11.93 15.17
N ASP A 345 -15.04 12.70 15.94
CA ASP A 345 -13.89 13.50 15.49
C ASP A 345 -14.25 14.70 14.61
N PHE A 346 -14.83 15.72 15.24
CA PHE A 346 -15.31 16.95 14.60
C PHE A 346 -14.29 18.09 14.63
N GLY A 347 -13.05 17.85 15.11
CA GLY A 347 -12.06 18.90 15.32
C GLY A 347 -11.69 19.68 14.07
N ILE A 348 -11.78 19.05 12.89
CA ILE A 348 -11.50 19.70 11.60
C ILE A 348 -12.72 19.87 10.71
N CYS A 349 -13.93 19.69 11.23
CA CYS A 349 -15.15 19.96 10.47
C CYS A 349 -15.26 21.45 10.08
N ARG A 350 -16.13 21.75 9.12
CA ARG A 350 -16.37 23.12 8.64
C ARG A 350 -17.87 23.41 8.58
N LEU A 351 -18.26 24.50 9.23
CA LEU A 351 -19.55 25.14 9.02
C LEU A 351 -19.49 25.92 7.70
N LEU A 352 -20.47 25.66 6.82
CA LEU A 352 -20.67 26.38 5.58
C LEU A 352 -21.85 27.33 5.72
N HIS A 353 -21.60 28.62 5.49
CA HIS A 353 -22.64 29.63 5.44
C HIS A 353 -23.26 29.63 4.03
N HIS A 354 -24.59 29.71 3.97
CA HIS A 354 -25.26 30.08 2.74
C HIS A 354 -25.08 31.59 2.56
N GLU A 355 -24.18 32.02 1.67
CA GLU A 355 -24.05 33.44 1.34
C GLU A 355 -25.28 33.89 0.55
N GLU A 356 -26.03 34.87 1.09
CA GLU A 356 -27.10 35.57 0.39
C GLU A 356 -26.50 36.36 -0.79
N GLY A 357 -26.55 35.79 -2.00
CA GLY A 357 -26.19 36.50 -3.24
C GLY A 357 -25.31 35.76 -4.24
N SER A 358 -24.80 34.56 -3.92
CA SER A 358 -24.09 33.73 -4.90
C SER A 358 -25.06 32.98 -5.81
N SER A 359 -24.96 33.17 -7.12
CA SER A 359 -25.80 32.53 -8.15
C SER A 359 -25.60 31.01 -8.27
N ASN A 360 -24.67 30.44 -7.50
CA ASN A 360 -24.43 29.01 -7.40
C ASN A 360 -24.82 28.55 -5.99
N ASN A 361 -25.98 27.91 -5.85
CA ASN A 361 -26.58 27.41 -4.59
C ASN A 361 -25.74 26.36 -3.81
N THR A 362 -24.45 26.19 -4.09
CA THR A 362 -23.60 25.22 -3.39
C THR A 362 -22.85 25.92 -2.26
N ALA A 363 -23.25 25.66 -1.02
CA ALA A 363 -22.47 26.06 0.14
C ALA A 363 -21.06 25.45 0.04
N MET A 364 -20.02 26.27 0.15
CA MET A 364 -18.63 25.89 -0.11
C MET A 364 -17.68 26.74 0.72
N ARG A 365 -16.56 26.17 1.17
CA ARG A 365 -15.52 26.90 1.90
C ARG A 365 -14.14 26.56 1.38
N ARG A 366 -13.34 27.59 1.09
CA ARG A 366 -11.91 27.42 0.81
C ARG A 366 -11.14 27.21 2.12
N THR A 367 -10.36 26.14 2.18
CA THR A 367 -9.52 25.77 3.33
C THR A 367 -8.37 24.92 2.84
N ASP A 368 -7.24 24.98 3.54
CA ASP A 368 -6.15 24.03 3.29
C ASP A 368 -6.66 22.60 3.51
N PRO A 369 -6.34 21.66 2.59
CA PRO A 369 -6.69 20.26 2.76
C PRO A 369 -6.08 19.69 4.05
N LYS A 370 -6.95 19.27 4.97
CA LYS A 370 -6.60 18.56 6.21
C LYS A 370 -7.43 17.28 6.28
N GLY A 371 -6.86 16.23 6.86
CA GLY A 371 -7.50 14.91 7.00
C GLY A 371 -6.70 13.79 6.35
N THR A 372 -7.32 12.62 6.22
CA THR A 372 -6.65 11.39 5.80
C THR A 372 -6.65 11.25 4.27
N PHE A 373 -5.46 11.35 3.66
CA PHE A 373 -5.29 11.43 2.20
C PHE A 373 -6.04 10.36 1.40
N SER A 374 -6.11 9.12 1.89
CA SER A 374 -6.73 7.98 1.17
C SER A 374 -8.27 8.04 1.09
N TYR A 375 -8.92 8.88 1.89
CA TYR A 375 -10.37 9.11 1.85
C TYR A 375 -10.73 10.48 1.30
N MET A 376 -9.73 11.30 1.00
CA MET A 376 -9.95 12.71 0.68
C MET A 376 -10.46 12.87 -0.75
N ASP A 377 -11.44 13.76 -0.90
CA ASP A 377 -11.99 14.14 -2.19
C ASP A 377 -10.88 14.70 -3.11
N PRO A 378 -10.64 14.11 -4.30
CA PRO A 378 -9.60 14.57 -5.21
C PRO A 378 -9.85 15.99 -5.73
N GLU A 379 -11.11 16.40 -5.87
CA GLU A 379 -11.44 17.76 -6.29
C GLU A 379 -11.12 18.76 -5.16
N PHE A 380 -11.45 18.42 -3.91
CA PHE A 380 -11.05 19.21 -2.74
C PHE A 380 -9.52 19.32 -2.61
N LEU A 381 -8.79 18.22 -2.81
CA LEU A 381 -7.32 18.22 -2.84
C LEU A 381 -6.76 19.19 -3.89
N SER A 382 -7.41 19.25 -5.05
CA SER A 382 -6.94 20.09 -6.17
C SER A 382 -7.33 21.56 -6.05
N THR A 383 -8.53 21.86 -5.53
CA THR A 383 -9.07 23.23 -5.53
C THR A 383 -9.04 23.90 -4.16
N GLY A 384 -8.84 23.14 -3.08
CA GLY A 384 -8.99 23.61 -1.69
C GLY A 384 -10.44 23.92 -1.30
N GLU A 385 -11.42 23.56 -2.13
CA GLU A 385 -12.84 23.88 -1.91
C GLU A 385 -13.60 22.71 -1.29
N LEU A 386 -13.84 22.80 0.02
CA LEU A 386 -14.57 21.79 0.78
C LEU A 386 -16.08 21.99 0.64
N THR A 387 -16.80 20.89 0.37
CA THR A 387 -18.26 20.88 0.15
C THR A 387 -18.89 19.62 0.75
N PRO A 388 -20.23 19.55 0.92
CA PRO A 388 -20.91 18.32 1.34
C PRO A 388 -20.61 17.12 0.44
N LYS A 389 -20.37 17.37 -0.86
CA LYS A 389 -19.96 16.35 -1.83
C LYS A 389 -18.57 15.76 -1.57
N SER A 390 -17.74 16.43 -0.77
CA SER A 390 -16.44 15.89 -0.33
C SER A 390 -16.64 14.76 0.68
N ASP A 391 -17.59 14.91 1.62
CA ASP A 391 -18.00 13.82 2.52
C ASP A 391 -18.62 12.64 1.75
N VAL A 392 -19.39 12.92 0.68
CA VAL A 392 -19.96 11.87 -0.19
C VAL A 392 -18.86 11.00 -0.83
N TYR A 393 -17.75 11.61 -1.25
CA TYR A 393 -16.62 10.86 -1.80
C TYR A 393 -16.01 9.92 -0.74
N SER A 394 -15.72 10.45 0.45
CA SER A 394 -15.17 9.66 1.55
C SER A 394 -16.12 8.54 1.98
N PHE A 395 -17.43 8.82 2.01
CA PHE A 395 -18.48 7.82 2.23
C PHE A 395 -18.44 6.70 1.20
N GLY A 396 -18.27 7.01 -0.09
CA GLY A 396 -18.10 6.02 -1.15
C GLY A 396 -16.92 5.09 -0.90
N ILE A 397 -15.77 5.62 -0.50
CA ILE A 397 -14.59 4.80 -0.15
C ILE A 397 -14.89 3.88 1.04
N ILE A 398 -15.61 4.38 2.06
CA ILE A 398 -16.04 3.58 3.22
C ILE A 398 -16.97 2.43 2.78
N LEU A 399 -17.92 2.68 1.87
CA LEU A 399 -18.78 1.62 1.32
C LEU A 399 -17.98 0.52 0.60
N LEU A 400 -16.97 0.90 -0.19
CA LEU A 400 -16.08 -0.07 -0.83
C LEU A 400 -15.29 -0.90 0.19
N ARG A 401 -14.84 -0.27 1.28
CA ARG A 401 -14.18 -0.98 2.38
C ARG A 401 -15.13 -1.89 3.14
N LEU A 402 -16.39 -1.51 3.34
CA LEU A 402 -17.39 -2.39 3.95
C LEU A 402 -17.62 -3.65 3.09
N LEU A 403 -17.63 -3.51 1.76
CA LEU A 403 -17.77 -4.65 0.85
C LEU A 403 -16.57 -5.61 0.85
N THR A 404 -15.36 -5.06 0.89
CA THR A 404 -14.13 -5.81 0.56
C THR A 404 -13.17 -6.03 1.73
N ALA A 405 -13.33 -5.27 2.82
CA ALA A 405 -12.36 -5.11 3.92
C ALA A 405 -10.93 -4.73 3.48
N ARG A 406 -10.75 -4.28 2.23
CA ARG A 406 -9.44 -3.90 1.68
C ARG A 406 -9.01 -2.50 2.11
N GLN A 407 -7.74 -2.21 1.86
CA GLN A 407 -7.18 -0.87 2.04
C GLN A 407 -7.80 0.13 1.05
N PRO A 408 -7.96 1.40 1.43
CA PRO A 408 -8.65 2.39 0.60
C PRO A 408 -7.89 2.77 -0.69
N LEU A 409 -6.57 2.61 -0.72
CA LEU A 409 -5.77 3.01 -1.88
C LEU A 409 -6.00 2.03 -3.05
N GLY A 410 -6.46 2.53 -4.20
CA GLY A 410 -6.68 1.74 -5.41
C GLY A 410 -8.00 0.93 -5.43
N ILE A 411 -8.73 0.89 -4.33
CA ILE A 411 -9.96 0.09 -4.17
C ILE A 411 -11.03 0.41 -5.22
N THR A 412 -11.16 1.68 -5.63
CA THR A 412 -12.11 2.12 -6.65
C THR A 412 -11.84 1.45 -8.00
N LYS A 413 -10.57 1.43 -8.43
CA LYS A 413 -10.15 0.81 -9.69
C LYS A 413 -10.30 -0.71 -9.65
N GLU A 414 -9.96 -1.34 -8.52
CA GLU A 414 -10.12 -2.78 -8.34
C GLU A 414 -11.58 -3.21 -8.47
N VAL A 415 -12.48 -2.52 -7.75
CA VAL A 415 -13.91 -2.83 -7.75
C VAL A 415 -14.55 -2.55 -9.11
N GLN A 416 -14.20 -1.43 -9.77
CA GLN A 416 -14.66 -1.14 -11.13
C GLN A 416 -14.24 -2.25 -12.11
N CYS A 417 -12.96 -2.64 -12.11
CA CYS A 417 -12.44 -3.71 -12.97
C CYS A 417 -13.12 -5.06 -12.70
N ALA A 418 -13.45 -5.37 -11.44
CA ALA A 418 -14.16 -6.59 -11.09
C ALA A 418 -15.62 -6.57 -11.56
N LEU A 419 -16.32 -5.43 -11.47
CA LEU A 419 -17.66 -5.28 -12.03
C LEU A 419 -17.65 -5.45 -13.55
N ASP A 420 -16.73 -4.78 -14.25
CA ASP A 420 -16.61 -4.84 -15.72
C ASP A 420 -16.36 -6.28 -16.22
N LYS A 421 -15.67 -7.09 -15.40
CA LYS A 421 -15.35 -8.49 -15.69
C LYS A 421 -16.36 -9.50 -15.12
N GLY A 422 -17.42 -9.05 -14.43
CA GLY A 422 -18.39 -9.93 -13.76
C GLY A 422 -17.82 -10.74 -12.58
N ASN A 423 -16.73 -10.27 -11.97
CA ASN A 423 -15.94 -10.98 -10.96
C ASN A 423 -16.04 -10.34 -9.55
N LEU A 424 -17.05 -9.50 -9.28
CA LEU A 424 -17.21 -8.81 -7.99
C LEU A 424 -17.16 -9.78 -6.80
N LYS A 425 -17.74 -10.99 -6.93
CA LYS A 425 -17.78 -12.01 -5.87
C LYS A 425 -16.40 -12.35 -5.30
N ILE A 426 -15.33 -12.24 -6.10
CA ILE A 426 -13.94 -12.51 -5.68
C ILE A 426 -13.40 -11.40 -4.75
N LEU A 427 -13.94 -10.18 -4.87
CA LEU A 427 -13.52 -9.04 -4.04
C LEU A 427 -14.30 -8.92 -2.74
N LEU A 428 -15.48 -9.54 -2.64
CA LEU A 428 -16.30 -9.49 -1.42
C LEU A 428 -15.54 -10.14 -0.26
N ASP A 429 -15.60 -9.49 0.90
CA ASP A 429 -14.95 -10.00 2.09
C ASP A 429 -15.60 -11.31 2.54
N PRO A 430 -14.89 -12.45 2.51
CA PRO A 430 -15.44 -13.74 2.93
C PRO A 430 -15.78 -13.78 4.43
N LEU A 431 -15.14 -12.93 5.25
CA LEU A 431 -15.40 -12.88 6.70
C LEU A 431 -16.74 -12.23 7.03
N ALA A 432 -17.34 -11.48 6.09
CA ALA A 432 -18.67 -10.89 6.26
C ALA A 432 -19.81 -11.92 6.13
N GLY A 433 -19.50 -13.17 5.78
CA GLY A 433 -20.48 -14.21 5.46
C GLY A 433 -21.00 -14.11 4.02
N ASP A 434 -22.11 -14.78 3.76
CA ASP A 434 -22.68 -14.89 2.41
C ASP A 434 -23.42 -13.62 2.00
N TRP A 435 -22.69 -12.71 1.34
CA TRP A 435 -23.26 -11.53 0.70
C TRP A 435 -24.30 -11.92 -0.36
N PRO A 436 -25.54 -11.40 -0.29
CA PRO A 436 -26.48 -11.49 -1.39
C PRO A 436 -25.94 -10.71 -2.59
N PHE A 437 -25.63 -11.42 -3.67
CA PHE A 437 -24.90 -10.84 -4.81
C PHE A 437 -25.57 -9.58 -5.36
N VAL A 438 -26.91 -9.58 -5.49
CA VAL A 438 -27.67 -8.42 -5.97
C VAL A 438 -27.47 -7.19 -5.07
N GLN A 439 -27.46 -7.37 -3.76
CA GLN A 439 -27.25 -6.26 -2.81
C GLN A 439 -25.80 -5.78 -2.84
N ALA A 440 -24.84 -6.71 -2.91
CA ALA A 440 -23.43 -6.40 -2.99
C ALA A 440 -23.09 -5.62 -4.28
N GLU A 441 -23.65 -6.02 -5.42
CA GLU A 441 -23.49 -5.35 -6.72
C GLU A 441 -24.12 -3.96 -6.71
N GLN A 442 -25.35 -3.82 -6.20
CA GLN A 442 -26.00 -2.52 -6.04
C GLN A 442 -25.20 -1.58 -5.13
N LEU A 443 -24.68 -2.09 -4.01
CA LEU A 443 -23.84 -1.29 -3.10
C LEU A 443 -22.52 -0.89 -3.76
N ALA A 444 -21.89 -1.77 -4.54
CA ALA A 444 -20.66 -1.48 -5.27
C ALA A 444 -20.86 -0.37 -6.30
N HIS A 445 -21.93 -0.44 -7.10
CA HIS A 445 -22.27 0.62 -8.05
C HIS A 445 -22.58 1.96 -7.34
N LEU A 446 -23.32 1.93 -6.24
CA LEU A 446 -23.61 3.13 -5.46
C LEU A 446 -22.32 3.76 -4.91
N ALA A 447 -21.43 2.93 -4.37
CA ALA A 447 -20.14 3.36 -3.82
C ALA A 447 -19.23 3.99 -4.88
N LEU A 448 -19.15 3.39 -6.08
CA LEU A 448 -18.37 3.94 -7.19
C LEU A 448 -18.93 5.29 -7.67
N ARG A 449 -20.25 5.43 -7.74
CA ARG A 449 -20.89 6.73 -8.06
C ARG A 449 -20.58 7.80 -7.01
N CYS A 450 -20.51 7.44 -5.73
CA CYS A 450 -20.05 8.33 -4.67
C CYS A 450 -18.58 8.76 -4.87
N CYS A 451 -17.74 7.86 -5.40
CA CYS A 451 -16.32 8.09 -5.67
C CYS A 451 -16.02 8.77 -7.03
N GLU A 452 -17.01 9.33 -7.72
CA GLU A 452 -16.80 10.05 -8.98
C GLU A 452 -15.81 11.22 -8.81
N MET A 453 -14.91 11.37 -9.78
CA MET A 453 -13.85 12.38 -9.71
C MET A 453 -14.42 13.81 -9.69
N SER A 454 -15.50 14.05 -10.45
CA SER A 454 -16.21 15.32 -10.43
C SER A 454 -17.33 15.31 -9.39
N ARG A 455 -17.33 16.31 -8.49
CA ARG A 455 -18.35 16.45 -7.44
C ARG A 455 -19.78 16.59 -7.98
N LYS A 456 -19.95 17.03 -9.23
CA LYS A 456 -21.24 17.19 -9.91
C LYS A 456 -21.88 15.85 -10.29
N ASN A 457 -21.08 14.81 -10.49
CA ASN A 457 -21.56 13.48 -10.87
C ASN A 457 -21.88 12.59 -9.66
N ARG A 458 -21.43 12.99 -8.47
CA ARG A 458 -21.70 12.26 -7.23
C ARG A 458 -23.18 12.36 -6.88
N PRO A 459 -23.80 11.28 -6.38
CA PRO A 459 -25.22 11.26 -6.05
C PRO A 459 -25.54 12.18 -4.86
N ASP A 460 -26.80 12.58 -4.77
CA ASP A 460 -27.35 13.21 -3.56
C ASP A 460 -27.66 12.17 -2.48
N LEU A 461 -27.32 12.47 -1.22
CA LEU A 461 -27.44 11.51 -0.13
C LEU A 461 -28.89 11.12 0.15
N LEU A 462 -29.82 12.09 0.16
CA LEU A 462 -31.22 11.83 0.52
C LEU A 462 -32.02 11.26 -0.65
N SER A 463 -31.91 11.87 -1.82
CA SER A 463 -32.75 11.52 -2.96
C SER A 463 -32.27 10.32 -3.76
N GLU A 464 -30.99 9.93 -3.66
CA GLU A 464 -30.42 8.82 -4.42
C GLU A 464 -29.79 7.74 -3.53
N VAL A 465 -28.91 8.11 -2.60
CA VAL A 465 -28.17 7.13 -1.77
C VAL A 465 -29.09 6.46 -0.74
N TRP A 466 -29.85 7.24 0.02
CA TRP A 466 -30.76 6.76 1.05
C TRP A 466 -31.83 5.82 0.47
N ARG A 467 -32.36 6.14 -0.72
CA ARG A 467 -33.34 5.31 -1.43
C ARG A 467 -32.85 3.89 -1.74
N VAL A 468 -31.53 3.68 -1.78
CA VAL A 468 -30.93 2.36 -1.97
C VAL A 468 -30.64 1.70 -0.62
N LEU A 469 -30.02 2.44 0.31
CA LEU A 469 -29.55 1.88 1.58
C LEU A 469 -30.68 1.56 2.58
N GLU A 470 -31.74 2.35 2.63
CA GLU A 470 -32.86 2.13 3.55
C GLU A 470 -33.60 0.81 3.27
N PRO A 471 -34.02 0.50 2.03
CA PRO A 471 -34.60 -0.81 1.71
C PRO A 471 -33.64 -1.97 1.96
N MET A 472 -32.35 -1.80 1.68
CA MET A 472 -31.33 -2.82 1.98
C MET A 472 -31.28 -3.10 3.48
N LYS A 473 -31.21 -2.07 4.32
CA LYS A 473 -31.23 -2.21 5.79
C LYS A 473 -32.51 -2.91 6.27
N ALA A 474 -33.68 -2.55 5.74
CA ALA A 474 -34.95 -3.17 6.11
C ALA A 474 -34.99 -4.67 5.76
N SER A 475 -34.43 -5.07 4.61
CA SER A 475 -34.36 -6.46 4.19
C SER A 475 -33.43 -7.35 5.04
N CYS A 476 -32.50 -6.73 5.79
CA CYS A 476 -31.55 -7.45 6.65
C CYS A 476 -32.20 -7.98 7.94
N GLY A 477 -33.38 -7.49 8.34
CA GLY A 477 -34.06 -7.85 9.59
C GLY A 477 -34.71 -9.24 9.63
N GLY A 478 -34.46 -10.10 8.64
CA GLY A 478 -35.19 -11.34 8.41
C GLY A 478 -34.60 -12.63 9.00
N SER A 479 -33.51 -12.62 9.78
CA SER A 479 -32.92 -13.87 10.27
C SER A 479 -32.30 -13.79 11.67
N SER A 480 -32.94 -14.54 12.58
CA SER A 480 -32.60 -14.95 13.96
C SER A 480 -32.45 -13.85 15.03
N PHE A 481 -33.50 -13.66 15.86
CA PHE A 481 -33.59 -14.19 17.22
C PHE A 481 -35.09 -14.24 17.64
N PHE A 482 -35.58 -15.44 17.93
CA PHE A 482 -36.85 -15.91 18.55
C PHE A 482 -38.20 -15.17 18.37
N GLN A 483 -39.20 -15.96 17.93
CA GLN A 483 -40.64 -15.69 17.91
C GLN A 483 -41.19 -15.22 19.27
N LEU A 484 -42.00 -14.16 19.26
CA LEU A 484 -43.42 -14.23 19.62
C LEU A 484 -44.17 -12.99 19.08
N GLY A 485 -45.22 -13.22 18.29
CA GLY A 485 -46.27 -12.22 18.00
C GLY A 485 -46.17 -11.53 16.64
N SER A 486 -46.98 -12.00 15.69
CA SER A 486 -47.39 -11.22 14.52
C SER A 486 -48.23 -10.02 14.97
N ASP A 487 -47.74 -8.82 14.71
CA ASP A 487 -48.48 -7.70 14.12
C ASP A 487 -47.56 -6.48 14.15
N LYS A 488 -47.54 -5.71 13.07
CA LYS A 488 -46.93 -4.38 13.07
C LYS A 488 -47.80 -3.46 13.91
N HIS A 489 -47.71 -3.59 15.23
CA HIS A 489 -48.20 -2.58 16.16
C HIS A 489 -47.05 -1.62 16.46
N PHE A 490 -47.32 -0.33 16.33
CA PHE A 490 -46.53 0.75 16.89
C PHE A 490 -46.47 0.55 18.42
N GLN A 491 -45.51 -0.25 18.88
CA GLN A 491 -45.38 -0.49 20.31
C GLN A 491 -44.82 0.77 21.00
N PRO A 492 -45.46 1.22 22.09
CA PRO A 492 -44.93 2.32 22.89
C PRO A 492 -43.53 2.00 23.39
N PRO A 493 -42.60 2.97 23.39
CA PRO A 493 -41.35 2.85 24.11
C PRO A 493 -41.58 2.30 25.53
N PRO A 494 -40.76 1.35 26.03
CA PRO A 494 -41.03 0.67 27.30
C PRO A 494 -41.17 1.61 28.50
N TYR A 495 -40.48 2.75 28.48
CA TYR A 495 -40.55 3.78 29.51
C TYR A 495 -41.84 4.62 29.48
N PHE A 496 -42.68 4.48 28.45
CA PHE A 496 -44.05 5.03 28.43
C PHE A 496 -45.06 4.09 29.09
N ILE A 497 -44.70 2.83 29.32
CA ILE A 497 -45.59 1.82 29.86
C ILE A 497 -45.52 1.84 31.39
N CYS A 498 -46.69 1.90 32.03
CA CYS A 498 -46.80 1.79 33.48
C CYS A 498 -46.37 0.38 33.94
N PRO A 499 -45.45 0.23 34.90
CA PRO A 499 -45.04 -1.09 35.37
C PRO A 499 -46.15 -1.91 36.05
N ILE A 500 -47.16 -1.26 36.61
CA ILE A 500 -48.29 -1.94 37.29
C ILE A 500 -49.37 -2.33 36.26
N PHE A 501 -49.85 -1.36 35.48
CA PHE A 501 -50.96 -1.59 34.54
C PHE A 501 -50.53 -2.20 33.21
N GLN A 502 -49.25 -2.14 32.85
CA GLN A 502 -48.73 -2.60 31.55
C GLN A 502 -49.38 -1.89 30.35
N GLU A 503 -49.85 -0.66 30.56
CA GLU A 503 -50.45 0.23 29.56
C GLU A 503 -49.69 1.57 29.49
N VAL A 504 -49.88 2.34 28.40
CA VAL A 504 -49.26 3.67 28.27
C VAL A 504 -49.78 4.62 29.34
N MET A 505 -48.87 5.23 30.10
CA MET A 505 -49.21 6.18 31.16
C MET A 505 -49.88 7.44 30.61
N GLN A 506 -51.00 7.83 31.21
CA GLN A 506 -51.70 9.09 30.93
C GLN A 506 -51.30 10.18 31.93
N ASP A 507 -51.06 9.81 33.20
CA ASP A 507 -50.65 10.73 34.25
C ASP A 507 -49.43 10.20 35.04
N PRO A 508 -48.24 10.16 34.42
CA PRO A 508 -47.06 9.55 35.03
C PRO A 508 -46.60 10.31 36.28
N HIS A 509 -46.38 9.58 37.38
CA HIS A 509 -45.89 10.09 38.67
C HIS A 509 -44.69 9.28 39.17
N VAL A 510 -43.69 9.98 39.71
CA VAL A 510 -42.50 9.40 40.31
C VAL A 510 -42.77 9.07 41.78
N ALA A 511 -42.44 7.85 42.19
CA ALA A 511 -42.50 7.41 43.58
C ALA A 511 -41.15 7.60 44.31
N ALA A 512 -41.13 7.35 45.61
CA ALA A 512 -39.93 7.48 46.44
C ALA A 512 -38.76 6.56 46.03
N ASP A 513 -39.03 5.50 45.25
CA ASP A 513 -38.02 4.59 44.70
C ASP A 513 -37.38 5.10 43.40
N GLY A 514 -37.81 6.26 42.89
CA GLY A 514 -37.33 6.85 41.64
C GLY A 514 -37.96 6.29 40.37
N TYR A 515 -38.86 5.30 40.48
CA TYR A 515 -39.60 4.77 39.33
C TYR A 515 -40.85 5.60 39.05
N THR A 516 -41.25 5.64 37.78
CA THR A 516 -42.46 6.34 37.34
C THR A 516 -43.58 5.33 37.10
N TYR A 517 -44.78 5.66 37.58
CA TYR A 517 -45.98 4.83 37.50
C TYR A 517 -47.16 5.68 37.04
N GLU A 518 -48.24 5.03 36.60
CA GLU A 518 -49.54 5.70 36.45
C GLU A 518 -50.06 6.11 37.83
N ALA A 519 -50.54 7.35 37.98
CA ALA A 519 -50.91 7.93 39.27
C ALA A 519 -51.94 7.07 40.00
N GLU A 520 -52.99 6.66 39.30
CA GLU A 520 -54.07 5.83 39.84
C GLU A 520 -53.61 4.41 40.19
N ALA A 521 -52.69 3.84 39.42
CA ALA A 521 -52.16 2.50 39.65
C ALA A 521 -51.39 2.43 40.97
N LEU A 522 -50.47 3.37 41.16
CA LEU A 522 -49.64 3.41 42.36
C LEU A 522 -50.45 3.83 43.58
N LYS A 523 -51.42 4.74 43.42
CA LYS A 523 -52.33 5.11 44.50
C LYS A 523 -53.17 3.90 44.95
N GLY A 524 -53.73 3.12 44.01
CA GLY A 524 -54.46 1.89 44.33
C GLY A 524 -53.58 0.84 45.02
N TRP A 525 -52.32 0.72 44.63
CA TRP A 525 -51.34 -0.15 45.31
C TRP A 525 -51.12 0.24 46.77
N LEU A 526 -50.90 1.54 47.04
CA LEU A 526 -50.70 2.07 48.39
C LEU A 526 -51.97 1.99 49.25
N ASP A 527 -53.13 2.28 48.66
CA ASP A 527 -54.44 2.22 49.33
C ASP A 527 -54.86 0.78 49.69
N SER A 528 -54.32 -0.21 48.97
CA SER A 528 -54.50 -1.65 49.28
C SER A 528 -53.67 -2.13 50.49
N GLY A 529 -52.95 -1.22 51.15
CA GLY A 529 -52.17 -1.50 52.37
C GLY A 529 -50.72 -1.88 52.12
N HIS A 530 -50.23 -1.86 50.88
CA HIS A 530 -48.83 -2.07 50.58
C HIS A 530 -47.98 -0.83 50.92
N ASP A 531 -46.78 -1.05 51.46
CA ASP A 531 -45.79 0.00 51.72
C ASP A 531 -44.45 -0.25 50.99
N THR A 532 -44.45 -1.17 50.02
CA THR A 532 -43.30 -1.55 49.21
C THR A 532 -43.42 -1.08 47.76
N SER A 533 -42.28 -0.89 47.11
CA SER A 533 -42.12 -0.57 45.70
C SER A 533 -42.68 -1.71 44.84
N PRO A 534 -43.60 -1.42 43.90
CA PRO A 534 -44.09 -2.42 42.95
C PRO A 534 -42.99 -3.02 42.06
N MET A 535 -41.90 -2.28 41.82
CA MET A 535 -40.80 -2.71 40.95
C MET A 535 -39.70 -3.49 41.67
N THR A 536 -39.38 -3.11 42.90
CA THR A 536 -38.21 -3.66 43.62
C THR A 536 -38.59 -4.48 44.85
N ASN A 537 -39.87 -4.43 45.25
CA ASN A 537 -40.40 -5.00 46.49
C ASN A 537 -39.70 -4.51 47.78
N LEU A 538 -38.95 -3.39 47.69
CA LEU A 538 -38.32 -2.72 48.82
C LEU A 538 -39.28 -1.71 49.44
N LYS A 539 -39.17 -1.45 50.75
CA LYS A 539 -40.03 -0.48 51.44
C LYS A 539 -39.81 0.94 50.91
N LEU A 540 -40.90 1.65 50.58
CA LEU A 540 -40.83 3.03 50.10
C LEU A 540 -40.48 3.98 51.26
N ALA A 541 -39.57 4.94 51.00
CA ALA A 541 -39.13 5.91 52.01
C ALA A 541 -40.26 6.87 52.44
N HIS A 542 -41.13 7.25 51.50
CA HIS A 542 -42.34 8.04 51.72
C HIS A 542 -43.43 7.66 50.71
N ARG A 543 -44.65 8.16 50.91
CA ARG A 543 -45.82 7.92 50.04
C ARG A 543 -46.13 9.07 49.08
N ASP A 544 -45.32 10.12 49.10
CA ASP A 544 -45.51 11.28 48.23
C ASP A 544 -45.28 10.92 46.76
N LEU A 545 -46.18 11.37 45.89
CA LEU A 545 -46.13 11.17 44.45
C LEU A 545 -45.82 12.50 43.76
N ILE A 546 -44.79 12.51 42.91
CA ILE A 546 -44.36 13.73 42.21
C ILE A 546 -44.77 13.60 40.73
N PRO A 547 -45.60 14.50 40.18
CA PRO A 547 -45.96 14.46 38.77
C PRO A 547 -44.74 14.54 37.84
N ASN A 548 -44.63 13.63 36.87
CA ASN A 548 -43.58 13.62 35.86
C ASN A 548 -44.06 14.34 34.58
N HIS A 549 -44.09 15.67 34.63
CA HIS A 549 -44.56 16.48 33.51
C HIS A 549 -43.73 16.29 32.22
N ALA A 550 -42.44 16.01 32.34
CA ALA A 550 -41.57 15.76 31.18
C ALA A 550 -41.95 14.47 30.45
N LEU A 551 -42.14 13.37 31.19
CA LEU A 551 -42.59 12.11 30.59
C LEU A 551 -44.01 12.23 30.03
N ARG A 552 -44.89 12.95 30.72
CA ARG A 552 -46.25 13.22 30.24
C ARG A 552 -46.24 13.95 28.89
N SER A 553 -45.44 15.00 28.75
CA SER A 553 -45.28 15.71 27.47
C SER A 553 -44.71 14.82 26.37
N ALA A 554 -43.71 13.99 26.68
CA ALA A 554 -43.12 13.06 25.72
C ALA A 554 -44.12 12.00 25.23
N ILE A 555 -44.97 11.46 26.12
CA ILE A 555 -46.04 10.53 25.75
C ILE A 555 -47.07 11.22 24.86
N GLN A 556 -47.43 12.47 25.16
CA GLN A 556 -48.39 13.24 24.35
C GLN A 556 -47.84 13.55 22.95
N GLU A 557 -46.57 13.95 22.84
CA GLU A 557 -45.92 14.14 21.53
C GLU A 557 -45.87 12.84 20.73
N TRP A 558 -45.61 11.71 21.38
CA TRP A 558 -45.62 10.40 20.73
C TRP A 558 -47.01 9.98 20.27
N LEU A 559 -48.06 10.21 21.07
CA LEU A 559 -49.46 9.95 20.69
C LEU A 559 -49.90 10.84 19.51
N GLN A 560 -49.37 12.06 19.37
CA GLN A 560 -49.66 12.94 18.23
C GLN A 560 -48.93 12.55 16.94
N GLN A 561 -47.89 11.71 17.04
CA GLN A 561 -47.12 11.20 15.89
C GLN A 561 -47.65 9.86 15.37
N GLN A 562 -48.75 9.34 15.95
CA GLN A 562 -49.41 8.09 15.52
C GLN A 562 -50.40 8.28 14.37
#